data_AF-A0A643C3K3-F1
#
_entry.id   AF-A0A643C3K3-F1
#
_cell.length_a   1.000
_cell.length_b   1.000
_cell.length_c   1.000
_cell.angle_alpha   90.00
_cell.angle_beta   90.00
_cell.angle_gamma   90.00
#
_symmetry.space_group_name_H-M   'P 1'
#
loop_
_entity.id
_entity.type
_entity.pdbx_description
1 polymer ?
#
loop_
_entity_poly.entity_id
_entity_poly.type
_entity_poly.pdbx_seq_one_letter_code
_entity_poly.pdbx_strand_id
1 'polypeptide(L)' 'ADLNTNIEDEGSSFYGVSSQYESPENMTITCSTKVCSFGKQVVEKVETEYARYENGHYSYRIHRSPLC' A
#
# COMPACT_ATOMS: atom_id res chain seq x y z
N ALA A 1 0.72 9.46 -13.70
CA ALA A 1 -0.53 9.36 -12.93
C ALA A 1 -1.65 9.83 -13.85
N ASP A 2 -2.74 9.09 -13.91
CA ASP A 2 -3.96 9.59 -14.55
C ASP A 2 -4.73 10.40 -13.50
N LEU A 3 -5.11 11.62 -13.87
CA LEU A 3 -5.84 12.57 -13.03
C LEU A 3 -7.23 12.89 -13.59
N ASN A 4 -7.61 12.28 -14.72
CA ASN A 4 -8.90 12.53 -15.35
C ASN A 4 -10.00 11.73 -14.64
N THR A 5 -10.68 12.35 -13.68
CA THR A 5 -11.72 11.71 -12.88
C THR A 5 -12.93 12.62 -12.71
N ASN A 6 -14.12 12.02 -12.68
CA ASN A 6 -15.39 12.70 -12.38
C ASN A 6 -15.78 12.54 -10.90
N ILE A 7 -14.88 12.03 -10.06
CA ILE A 7 -15.11 11.95 -8.62
C ILE A 7 -15.30 13.38 -8.12
N GLU A 8 -16.52 13.70 -7.69
CA GLU A 8 -16.89 15.03 -7.23
C GLU A 8 -16.18 15.34 -5.89
N ASP A 9 -15.81 16.61 -5.67
CA ASP A 9 -15.19 17.11 -4.44
C ASP A 9 -16.12 17.02 -3.20
N GLU A 10 -17.25 16.30 -3.29
CA GLU A 10 -18.28 16.16 -2.25
C GLU A 10 -17.82 15.37 -0.99
N GLY A 11 -16.52 15.15 -0.82
CA GLY A 11 -15.92 14.67 0.44
C GLY A 11 -16.25 13.23 0.84
N SER A 12 -17.01 12.48 0.02
CA SER A 12 -17.40 11.08 0.28
C SER A 12 -16.47 10.03 -0.35
N SER A 13 -15.43 10.48 -1.06
CA SER A 13 -14.55 9.65 -1.86
C SER A 13 -13.45 8.98 -1.05
N PHE A 14 -13.20 7.69 -1.31
CA PHE A 14 -12.11 6.95 -0.68
C PHE A 14 -10.87 6.95 -1.57
N TYR A 15 -9.77 7.46 -1.03
CA TYR A 15 -8.45 7.40 -1.66
C TYR A 15 -7.59 6.39 -0.94
N GLY A 16 -7.12 5.36 -1.65
CA GLY A 16 -6.28 4.35 -1.04
C GLY A 16 -5.44 3.59 -2.04
N VAL A 17 -4.41 2.94 -1.51
CA VAL A 17 -3.45 2.12 -2.23
C VAL A 17 -3.65 0.67 -1.83
N SER A 18 -3.57 -0.24 -2.80
CA SER A 18 -3.46 -1.67 -2.53
C SER A 18 -2.20 -2.21 -3.19
N SER A 19 -1.46 -3.04 -2.47
CA SER A 19 -0.28 -3.73 -2.99
C SER A 19 -0.33 -5.20 -2.61
N GLN A 20 0.21 -6.05 -3.49
CA GLN A 20 0.33 -7.49 -3.28
C GLN A 20 1.77 -7.91 -3.57
N TYR A 21 2.28 -8.82 -2.73
CA TYR A 21 3.61 -9.42 -2.87
C TYR A 21 3.47 -10.94 -2.72
N GLU A 22 4.38 -11.70 -3.32
CA GLU A 22 4.50 -13.14 -3.08
C GLU A 22 5.94 -13.54 -2.72
N SER A 23 6.07 -14.64 -1.99
CA SER A 23 7.33 -15.27 -1.64
C SER A 23 7.19 -16.79 -1.54
N PRO A 24 8.21 -17.58 -1.89
CA PRO A 24 8.23 -19.01 -1.57
C PRO A 24 8.45 -19.29 -0.07
N GLU A 25 8.91 -18.30 0.69
CA GLU A 25 9.23 -18.43 2.11
C GLU A 25 8.21 -17.73 3.01
N ASN A 26 7.89 -18.35 4.15
CA ASN A 26 7.03 -17.76 5.17
C ASN A 26 7.80 -16.74 6.01
N MET A 27 7.64 -15.45 5.67
CA MET A 27 8.22 -14.33 6.40
C MET A 27 7.15 -13.37 6.95
N THR A 28 7.53 -12.55 7.92
CA THR A 28 6.83 -11.30 8.26
C THR A 28 7.53 -10.17 7.53
N ILE A 29 6.79 -9.36 6.76
CA ILE A 29 7.36 -8.23 6.02
C ILE A 29 6.96 -6.90 6.63
N THR A 30 7.80 -5.89 6.44
CA THR A 30 7.49 -4.50 6.76
C THR A 30 7.72 -3.64 5.52
N CYS A 31 6.67 -2.99 5.04
CA CYS A 31 6.70 -2.06 3.93
C CYS A 31 6.77 -0.64 4.47
N SER A 32 7.83 0.11 4.12
CA SER A 32 7.97 1.53 4.44
C SER A 32 7.78 2.35 3.17
N THR A 33 6.73 3.18 3.16
CA THR A 33 6.45 4.13 2.07
C THR A 33 6.78 5.53 2.54
N LYS A 34 7.80 6.13 1.93
CA LYS A 34 8.28 7.49 2.25
C LYS A 34 7.89 8.45 1.14
N VAL A 35 7.19 9.53 1.50
CA VAL A 35 6.93 10.66 0.60
C VAL A 35 7.96 11.73 0.86
N CYS A 36 8.64 12.18 -0.20
CA CYS A 36 9.73 13.14 -0.12
C CYS A 36 9.44 14.39 -0.93
N SER A 37 9.84 15.56 -0.42
CA SER A 37 9.85 16.84 -1.14
C SER A 37 11.27 17.37 -1.17
N PHE A 38 11.80 17.67 -2.36
CA PHE A 38 13.18 18.11 -2.56
C PHE A 38 14.23 17.20 -1.89
N GLY A 39 14.03 15.87 -1.98
CA GLY A 39 14.93 14.87 -1.39
C GLY A 39 14.83 14.71 0.13
N LYS A 40 13.96 15.47 0.81
CA LYS A 40 13.72 15.36 2.25
C LYS A 40 12.44 14.58 2.52
N GLN A 41 12.48 13.63 3.44
CA GLN A 41 11.29 12.90 3.90
C GLN A 41 10.30 13.86 4.58
N VAL A 42 9.03 13.79 4.16
CA VAL A 42 7.93 14.60 4.71
C VAL A 42 7.00 13.74 5.56
N VAL A 43 6.65 12.56 5.06
CA VAL A 43 5.83 11.57 5.77
C VAL A 43 6.32 10.16 5.45
N GLU A 44 6.16 9.26 6.40
CA GLU A 44 6.43 7.84 6.24
C GLU A 44 5.26 7.04 6.77
N LYS A 45 4.81 6.06 5.98
CA LYS A 45 3.84 5.05 6.39
C LYS A 45 4.56 3.71 6.49
N VAL A 46 4.44 3.04 7.63
CA VAL A 46 5.04 1.73 7.90
C VAL A 46 3.92 0.73 8.14
N GLU A 47 3.89 -0.33 7.32
CA GLU A 47 2.85 -1.37 7.37
C GLU A 47 3.52 -2.74 7.50
N THR A 48 3.10 -3.52 8.49
CA THR A 48 3.62 -4.88 8.72
C THR A 48 2.58 -5.89 8.27
N GLU A 49 2.98 -6.77 7.37
CA GLU A 49 2.13 -7.81 6.81
C GLU A 49 2.65 -9.21 7.13
N TYR A 50 1.71 -10.12 7.29
CA TYR A 50 1.96 -11.52 7.58
C TYR A 50 1.59 -12.39 6.38
N ALA A 51 2.37 -13.43 6.17
CA ALA A 51 2.18 -14.38 5.08
C ALA A 51 0.81 -15.07 5.14
N ARG A 52 0.20 -15.28 3.98
CA ARG A 52 -0.93 -16.21 3.78
C ARG A 52 -0.54 -17.26 2.76
N TYR A 53 -0.65 -18.54 3.10
CA TYR A 53 -0.32 -19.61 2.17
C TYR A 53 -1.46 -19.85 1.18
N GLU A 54 -1.20 -19.66 -0.11
CA GLU A 54 -2.15 -19.88 -1.20
C GLU A 54 -1.40 -20.50 -2.40
N ASN A 55 -1.95 -21.53 -3.02
CA ASN A 55 -1.43 -22.12 -4.29
C ASN A 55 0.09 -22.39 -4.30
N GLY A 56 0.66 -22.89 -3.20
CA GLY A 56 2.07 -23.26 -3.15
C GLY A 56 3.04 -22.12 -2.79
N HIS A 57 2.55 -20.90 -2.57
CA HIS A 57 3.36 -19.74 -2.21
C HIS A 57 2.73 -18.96 -1.05
N TYR A 58 3.47 -18.00 -0.50
CA TYR A 58 3.01 -17.09 0.53
C TYR A 58 2.69 -15.73 -0.07
N SER A 59 1.46 -15.26 0.09
CA SER A 59 0.98 -13.95 -0.35
C SER A 59 0.93 -12.94 0.79
N TYR A 60 1.15 -11.67 0.46
CA TYR A 60 1.11 -10.52 1.37
C TYR A 60 0.25 -9.45 0.74
N ARG A 61 -0.68 -8.87 1.48
CA ARG A 61 -1.64 -7.92 0.90
C ARG A 61 -1.95 -6.78 1.84
N ILE A 62 -1.41 -5.62 1.49
CA ILE A 62 -1.86 -4.33 2.03
C ILE A 62 -3.09 -3.93 1.21
N HIS A 63 -4.29 -4.06 1.77
CA HIS A 63 -5.53 -3.82 1.04
C HIS A 63 -6.22 -2.53 1.45
N ARG A 64 -6.55 -1.68 0.46
CA ARG A 64 -7.26 -0.40 0.66
C ARG A 64 -6.64 0.42 1.79
N SER A 65 -5.31 0.51 1.78
CA SER A 65 -4.58 1.34 2.71
C SER A 65 -4.88 2.81 2.40
N PRO A 66 -5.48 3.58 3.32
CA PRO A 66 -5.90 4.95 3.04
C PRO A 66 -4.69 5.85 2.76
N LEU A 67 -4.84 6.77 1.80
CA LEU A 67 -3.87 7.85 1.61
C LEU A 67 -3.85 8.79 2.82
N CYS A 68 -2.69 9.40 3.06
CA CYS A 68 -2.39 10.27 4.21
C CYS A 68 -3.01 11.65 4.08
#